data_AF-W2VVZ9-F1
#
_entry.id   AF-W2VVZ9-F1
#
_cell.length_a   1.000
_cell.length_b   1.000
_cell.length_c   1.000
_cell.angle_alpha   90.00
_cell.angle_beta   90.00
_cell.angle_gamma   90.00
#
_symmetry.space_group_name_H-M   'P 1'
#
loop_
_entity.id
_entity.type
_entity.pdbx_description
1 polymer ?
#
loop_
_entity_poly.entity_id
_entity_poly.type
_entity_poly.pdbx_seq_one_letter_code
_entity_poly.pdbx_strand_id
1 'polypeptide(L)'
;MPDVFISLRAPKRARTVKLWRQTHGFDAGGNESDVGLALWERGHWVVQSEIEAAVKRLAETHGDSSSIVRNMTRVMDAYFSGRNRRADNLRNKIMQLWDWCVDNDVPTEFILEPTMLWYSGRCTG
;
A
#
# COMPACT_ATOMS: atom_id res chain seq x y z
N MET A 1 -3.55 10.38 12.37
CA MET A 1 -2.76 11.14 13.38
C MET A 1 -1.56 11.76 12.70
N PRO A 2 -1.54 13.08 12.48
CA PRO A 2 -0.37 13.78 11.96
C PRO A 2 0.72 13.84 13.06
N ASP A 3 1.97 13.66 12.63
CA ASP A 3 3.21 14.10 13.29
C ASP A 3 3.30 14.05 14.82
N VAL A 4 3.14 12.88 15.42
CA VAL A 4 3.78 12.66 16.72
C VAL A 4 5.29 12.57 16.48
N PHE A 5 6.04 13.58 16.91
CA PHE A 5 7.50 13.59 16.87
C PHE A 5 8.03 12.45 17.75
N ILE A 6 8.29 11.30 17.13
CA ILE A 6 8.93 10.16 17.78
C ILE A 6 10.43 10.36 17.64
N SER A 7 11.08 10.57 18.78
CA SER A 7 12.54 10.71 18.92
C SER A 7 13.27 9.50 18.32
N LEU A 8 14.44 9.73 17.74
CA LEU A 8 15.36 8.65 17.32
C LEU A 8 15.75 7.75 18.51
N ARG A 9 15.72 8.27 19.74
CA ARG A 9 16.00 7.52 20.98
C ARG A 9 14.78 6.75 21.52
N ALA A 10 13.62 6.86 20.87
CA ALA A 10 12.42 6.17 21.33
C ALA A 10 12.59 4.64 21.25
N PRO A 11 11.86 3.85 22.05
CA PRO A 11 11.92 2.39 21.98
C PRO A 11 11.64 1.87 20.55
N LYS A 12 12.26 0.75 20.16
CA LYS A 12 12.09 0.12 18.83
C LYS A 12 10.63 0.01 18.40
N ARG A 13 9.75 -0.38 19.33
CA ARG A 13 8.30 -0.45 19.11
C ARG A 13 7.69 0.89 18.68
N ALA A 14 8.07 1.98 19.33
CA ALA A 14 7.55 3.31 18.99
C ALA A 14 8.03 3.77 17.60
N ARG A 15 9.30 3.54 17.26
CA ARG A 15 9.85 3.82 15.92
C ARG A 15 9.13 2.99 14.84
N THR A 16 8.87 1.71 15.11
CA THR A 16 8.14 0.85 14.17
C THR A 16 6.68 1.28 13.98
N VAL A 17 6.00 1.71 15.05
CA VAL A 17 4.65 2.29 14.94
C VAL A 17 4.66 3.59 14.12
N LYS A 18 5.71 4.41 14.23
CA LYS A 18 5.88 5.61 13.38
C LYS A 18 5.97 5.23 11.90
N LEU A 19 6.89 4.33 11.57
CA LEU A 19 7.09 3.82 10.22
C LEU A 19 5.78 3.30 9.65
N TRP A 20 5.04 2.50 10.41
CA TRP A 20 3.75 1.97 10.02
C TRP A 20 2.71 3.06 9.77
N ARG A 21 2.62 4.08 10.62
CA ARG A 21 1.68 5.20 10.40
C ARG A 21 2.02 6.04 9.17
N GLN A 22 3.30 6.27 8.90
CA GLN A 22 3.75 7.04 7.74
C GLN A 22 3.50 6.28 6.44
N THR A 23 3.73 4.97 6.44
CA THR A 23 3.58 4.16 5.24
C THR A 23 2.15 3.65 5.03
N HIS A 24 1.42 3.26 6.09
CA HIS A 24 0.15 2.52 6.03
C HIS A 24 -1.06 3.25 6.66
N GLY A 25 -0.90 4.48 7.16
CA GLY A 25 -1.99 5.21 7.80
C GLY A 25 -3.07 5.70 6.83
N PHE A 26 -4.34 5.43 7.15
CA PHE A 26 -5.55 5.99 6.48
C PHE A 26 -5.61 7.54 6.47
N ASP A 27 -4.76 8.20 7.27
CA ASP A 27 -4.75 9.66 7.51
C ASP A 27 -3.59 10.40 6.81
N ALA A 28 -2.72 9.71 6.07
CA ALA A 28 -1.65 10.38 5.34
C ALA A 28 -2.21 10.92 4.01
N GLY A 29 -2.86 12.07 4.06
CA GLY A 29 -3.15 12.84 2.85
C GLY A 29 -1.84 13.15 2.14
N GLY A 30 -1.58 12.51 0.99
CA GLY A 30 -0.36 12.70 0.18
C GLY A 30 0.35 11.40 -0.23
N ASN A 31 1.54 11.54 -0.82
CA ASN A 31 2.33 10.46 -1.44
C ASN A 31 2.80 9.33 -0.48
N GLU A 32 2.56 9.45 0.82
CA GLU A 32 3.04 8.50 1.84
C GLU A 32 2.04 7.36 2.10
N SER A 33 0.72 7.63 2.05
CA SER A 33 -0.32 6.57 2.07
C SER A 33 -0.26 5.67 0.84
N ASP A 34 0.22 6.21 -0.29
CA ASP A 34 0.44 5.46 -1.52
C ASP A 34 1.45 4.31 -1.35
N VAL A 35 2.42 4.44 -0.44
CA VAL A 35 3.49 3.44 -0.24
C VAL A 35 2.97 2.19 0.47
N GLY A 36 2.24 2.34 1.58
CA GLY A 36 1.67 1.20 2.29
C GLY A 36 0.54 0.55 1.52
N LEU A 37 -0.24 1.33 0.76
CA LEU A 37 -1.22 0.75 -0.15
C LEU A 37 -0.53 -0.03 -1.29
N ALA A 38 0.59 0.45 -1.84
CA ALA A 38 1.38 -0.30 -2.82
C ALA A 38 1.92 -1.63 -2.25
N LEU A 39 2.40 -1.61 -1.00
CA LEU A 39 2.89 -2.80 -0.30
C LEU A 39 1.76 -3.82 -0.07
N TRP A 40 0.58 -3.35 0.35
CA TRP A 40 -0.61 -4.19 0.47
C TRP A 40 -1.02 -4.79 -0.88
N GLU A 41 -1.08 -3.99 -1.94
CA GLU A 41 -1.46 -4.44 -3.30
C GLU A 41 -0.46 -5.44 -3.90
N ARG A 42 0.80 -5.44 -3.46
CA ARG A 42 1.79 -6.45 -3.84
C ARG A 42 1.46 -7.82 -3.23
N GLY A 43 0.97 -7.85 -1.98
CA GLY A 43 0.52 -9.07 -1.30
C GLY A 43 -0.87 -9.54 -1.72
N HIS A 44 -1.70 -8.63 -2.24
CA HIS A 44 -3.09 -8.87 -2.62
C HIS A 44 -3.33 -8.64 -4.12
N TRP A 45 -2.61 -9.41 -4.95
CA TRP A 45 -2.63 -9.23 -6.39
C TRP A 45 -4.03 -9.49 -6.99
N VAL A 46 -4.64 -8.45 -7.57
CA VAL A 46 -5.81 -8.63 -8.43
C VAL A 46 -5.32 -8.94 -9.84
N VAL A 47 -5.75 -10.08 -10.38
CA VAL A 47 -5.36 -10.53 -11.72
C VAL A 47 -6.04 -9.64 -12.76
N GLN A 48 -5.25 -8.80 -13.45
CA GLN A 48 -5.77 -7.84 -14.44
C GLN A 48 -6.60 -8.52 -15.54
N SER A 49 -6.14 -9.67 -16.05
CA SER A 49 -6.85 -10.42 -17.09
C SER A 49 -8.24 -10.90 -16.65
N GLU A 50 -8.43 -11.22 -15.36
CA GLU A 50 -9.74 -11.63 -14.83
C GLU A 50 -10.73 -10.46 -14.82
N ILE A 51 -10.22 -9.26 -14.51
CA ILE A 51 -11.04 -8.06 -14.51
C ILE A 51 -11.39 -7.65 -15.95
N GLU A 52 -10.43 -7.66 -16.87
CA GLU A 52 -10.67 -7.39 -18.28
C GLU A 52 -11.69 -8.37 -18.87
N ALA A 53 -11.59 -9.66 -18.51
CA ALA A 53 -12.57 -10.67 -18.89
C ALA A 53 -13.96 -10.39 -18.30
N ALA A 54 -14.05 -9.89 -17.07
CA ALA A 54 -15.32 -9.50 -16.46
C ALA A 54 -15.96 -8.30 -17.17
N VAL A 55 -15.17 -7.28 -17.53
CA VAL A 55 -15.63 -6.13 -18.33
C VAL A 55 -16.12 -6.58 -19.69
N LYS A 56 -15.40 -7.51 -20.34
CA LYS A 56 -15.81 -8.10 -21.61
C LYS A 56 -17.17 -8.82 -21.52
N ARG A 57 -17.38 -9.63 -20.48
CA ARG A 57 -18.68 -10.30 -20.26
C ARG A 57 -19.83 -9.30 -20.01
N LEU A 58 -19.54 -8.20 -19.32
CA LEU A 58 -20.51 -7.10 -19.14
C LEU A 58 -20.86 -6.45 -20.48
N ALA A 59 -19.86 -6.23 -21.34
CA ALA A 59 -20.04 -5.70 -22.68
C ALA A 59 -20.86 -6.62 -23.57
N GLU A 60 -20.62 -7.93 -23.53
CA GLU A 60 -21.42 -8.94 -24.25
C GLU A 60 -22.89 -8.93 -23.80
N THR A 61 -23.16 -8.62 -22.53
CA THR A 61 -24.51 -8.64 -21.94
C THR A 61 -25.29 -7.34 -22.19
N HIS A 62 -24.63 -6.19 -22.06
CA HIS A 62 -25.29 -4.88 -22.06
C HIS A 62 -24.96 -4.02 -23.29
N GLY A 63 -24.01 -4.46 -24.12
CA GLY A 63 -23.44 -3.69 -25.22
C GLY A 63 -22.34 -2.73 -24.74
N ASP A 64 -21.32 -2.56 -25.58
CA ASP A 64 -20.14 -1.71 -25.33
C ASP A 64 -20.50 -0.26 -24.97
N SER A 65 -21.55 0.27 -25.61
CA SER A 65 -22.00 1.65 -25.42
C SER A 65 -22.84 1.85 -24.16
N SER A 66 -23.16 0.80 -23.41
CA SER A 66 -23.96 0.92 -22.20
C SER A 66 -23.25 1.71 -21.11
N SER A 67 -24.03 2.46 -20.32
CA SER A 67 -23.50 3.27 -19.22
C SER A 67 -22.78 2.42 -18.16
N ILE A 68 -23.25 1.19 -17.92
CA ILE A 68 -22.64 0.25 -16.97
C ILE A 68 -21.24 -0.15 -17.43
N VAL A 69 -21.07 -0.55 -18.70
CA VAL A 69 -19.78 -0.95 -19.25
C VAL A 69 -18.81 0.23 -19.24
N ARG A 70 -19.25 1.40 -19.73
CA ARG A 70 -18.43 2.62 -19.72
C ARG A 70 -17.98 3.04 -18.32
N ASN A 71 -18.87 2.95 -17.33
CA ASN A 71 -18.54 3.28 -15.94
C ASN A 71 -17.54 2.28 -15.36
N MET A 72 -17.74 0.98 -15.59
CA MET A 72 -16.82 -0.05 -15.12
C MET A 72 -15.42 0.14 -15.72
N THR A 73 -15.32 0.32 -17.05
CA THR A 73 -14.05 0.58 -17.73
C THR A 73 -13.33 1.78 -17.12
N ARG A 74 -14.05 2.90 -16.91
CA ARG A 74 -13.46 4.10 -16.29
C ARG A 74 -12.94 3.85 -14.88
N VAL A 75 -13.69 3.12 -14.06
CA VAL A 75 -13.27 2.77 -12.69
C VAL A 75 -12.01 1.89 -12.74
N MET A 76 -11.95 0.94 -13.67
CA MET A 76 -10.80 0.06 -13.82
C MET A 76 -9.55 0.79 -14.30
N ASP A 77 -9.68 1.66 -15.30
CA ASP A 77 -8.57 2.49 -15.79
C ASP A 77 -8.01 3.37 -14.67
N ALA A 78 -8.89 3.98 -13.87
CA ALA A 78 -8.50 4.79 -12.72
C ALA A 78 -7.80 3.94 -11.65
N TYR A 79 -8.30 2.73 -11.38
CA TYR A 79 -7.68 1.79 -10.45
C TYR A 79 -6.27 1.40 -10.90
N PHE A 80 -6.10 0.94 -12.15
CA PHE A 80 -4.81 0.51 -12.67
C PHE A 80 -3.80 1.66 -12.77
N SER A 81 -4.24 2.84 -13.22
CA SER A 81 -3.40 4.04 -13.25
C SER A 81 -2.94 4.44 -11.85
N GLY A 82 -3.87 4.43 -10.88
CA GLY A 82 -3.56 4.71 -9.48
C GLY A 82 -2.60 3.70 -8.87
N ARG A 83 -2.79 2.41 -9.16
CA ARG A 83 -1.92 1.32 -8.72
C ARG A 83 -0.50 1.44 -9.28
N ASN A 84 -0.36 1.74 -10.57
CA ASN A 84 0.96 1.95 -11.19
C ASN A 84 1.69 3.13 -10.53
N ARG A 85 0.99 4.26 -10.35
CA ARG A 85 1.54 5.42 -9.63
C ARG A 85 2.00 5.09 -8.22
N ARG A 86 1.22 4.30 -7.47
CA ARG A 86 1.58 3.80 -6.14
C ARG A 86 2.81 2.89 -6.18
N ALA A 87 2.89 1.98 -7.14
CA ALA A 87 4.05 1.11 -7.33
C ALA A 87 5.33 1.91 -7.66
N ASP A 88 5.23 2.96 -8.47
CA ASP A 88 6.35 3.85 -8.78
C ASP A 88 6.77 4.68 -7.57
N ASN A 89 5.81 5.21 -6.81
CA ASN A 89 6.08 5.88 -5.55
C ASN A 89 6.81 4.97 -4.55
N LEU A 90 6.41 3.69 -4.47
CA LEU A 90 7.10 2.68 -3.67
C LEU A 90 8.54 2.47 -4.15
N ARG A 91 8.77 2.27 -5.46
CA ARG A 91 10.12 2.11 -6.03
C ARG A 91 11.02 3.30 -5.70
N ASN A 92 10.49 4.52 -5.77
CA ASN A 92 11.23 5.73 -5.47
C ASN A 92 11.58 5.89 -3.98
N LYS A 93 10.77 5.31 -3.08
CA LYS A 93 10.93 5.46 -1.63
C LYS A 93 11.56 4.26 -0.93
N ILE A 94 11.62 3.09 -1.56
CA ILE A 94 12.01 1.83 -0.90
C ILE A 94 13.43 1.90 -0.32
N MET A 95 14.39 2.51 -1.04
CA MET A 95 15.77 2.65 -0.56
C MET A 95 15.87 3.62 0.63
N GLN A 96 15.14 4.74 0.58
CA GLN A 96 15.10 5.69 1.71
C GLN A 96 14.49 5.05 2.96
N LEU A 97 13.49 4.19 2.77
CA LEU A 97 12.85 3.44 3.85
C LEU A 97 13.77 2.38 4.45
N TRP A 98 14.55 1.72 3.59
CA TRP A 98 15.57 0.76 3.98
C TRP A 98 16.65 1.43 4.84
N ASP A 99 17.25 2.51 4.34
CA ASP A 99 18.29 3.26 5.06
C ASP A 99 17.77 3.73 6.43
N TRP A 100 16.54 4.25 6.48
CA TRP A 100 15.91 4.64 7.74
C TRP A 100 15.78 3.46 8.72
N CYS A 101 15.41 2.27 8.24
CA CYS A 101 15.29 1.09 9.10
C CYS A 101 16.64 0.67 9.68
N VAL A 102 17.69 0.67 8.85
CA VAL A 102 19.07 0.39 9.27
C VAL A 102 19.54 1.39 10.32
N ASP A 103 19.38 2.69 10.06
CA ASP A 103 19.79 3.77 10.97
C ASP A 103 19.05 3.73 12.31
N ASN A 104 17.83 3.18 12.33
CA ASN A 104 16.96 3.14 13.51
C ASN A 104 16.89 1.75 14.17
N ASP A 105 17.70 0.78 13.73
CA ASP A 105 17.70 -0.60 14.25
C ASP A 105 16.26 -1.17 14.30
N VAL A 106 15.54 -0.94 13.20
CA VAL A 106 14.19 -1.46 12.92
C VAL A 106 14.33 -2.60 11.91
N PRO A 107 13.78 -3.79 12.18
CA PRO A 107 13.79 -4.90 11.23
C PRO A 107 13.23 -4.50 9.87
N THR A 108 14.01 -4.68 8.80
CA THR A 108 13.64 -4.32 7.42
C THR A 108 12.47 -5.14 6.90
N GLU A 109 12.23 -6.33 7.47
CA GLU A 109 11.12 -7.21 7.18
C GLU A 109 9.77 -6.53 7.42
N PHE A 110 9.71 -5.57 8.36
CA PHE A 110 8.50 -4.78 8.62
C PHE A 110 8.12 -3.84 7.47
N ILE A 111 9.04 -3.55 6.55
CA ILE A 111 8.71 -2.85 5.30
C ILE A 111 7.85 -3.75 4.41
N LEU A 112 8.20 -5.04 4.33
CA LEU A 112 7.62 -5.97 3.37
C LEU A 112 6.35 -6.65 3.89
N GLU A 113 6.30 -6.89 5.20
CA GLU A 113 5.21 -7.60 5.84
C GLU A 113 4.74 -6.87 7.11
N PRO A 114 3.88 -5.84 6.95
CA PRO A 114 3.43 -4.98 8.06
C PRO A 114 2.59 -5.74 9.10
N THR A 115 2.03 -6.89 8.72
CA THR A 115 1.30 -7.80 9.62
C THR A 115 2.20 -8.42 10.68
N MET A 116 3.53 -8.44 10.50
CA MET A 116 4.50 -8.89 11.49
C MET A 116 4.42 -8.13 12.83
N LEU A 117 3.93 -6.88 12.83
CA LEU A 117 3.68 -6.11 14.05
C LEU A 117 2.67 -6.78 15.00
N TRP A 118 1.76 -7.61 14.46
CA TRP A 118 0.82 -8.40 15.25
C TRP A 118 1.48 -9.63 15.88
N TYR A 119 2.53 -10.18 15.26
CA TYR A 119 3.27 -11.34 15.77
C TYR A 119 4.31 -10.93 16.82
N SER A 120 4.97 -9.78 16.67
CA SER A 120 5.94 -9.28 17.66
C SER A 120 5.32 -8.82 18.99
N GLY A 121 3.99 -8.70 19.06
CA GLY A 121 3.25 -8.41 20.30
C GLY A 121 3.04 -9.61 21.22
N ARG A 122 3.43 -10.82 20.79
CA ARG A 122 3.23 -12.08 21.53
C ARG A 122 4.51 -12.83 21.89
N CYS A 123 5.68 -12.20 21.83
CA CYS A 123 6.94 -12.79 22.26
C CYS A 123 7.63 -11.94 23.33
N THR A 124 7.03 -11.86 24.52
CA THR A 124 7.74 -11.65 25.79
C THR A 124 7.03 -12.45 26.87
N GLY A 125 7.42 -13.72 26.99
CA GLY A 125 7.42 -14.45 28.26
C GLY A 125 8.83 -14.43 28.81
#